data_AF-A0ABD4SFG2-F1
#
_entry.id   AF-A0ABD4SFG2-F1
#
_cell.length_a   1.000
_cell.length_b   1.000
_cell.length_c   1.000
_cell.angle_alpha   90.00
_cell.angle_beta   90.00
_cell.angle_gamma   90.00
#
_symmetry.space_group_name_H-M   'P 1'
#
loop_
_entity.id
_entity.type
_entity.pdbx_description
1 polymer ?
#
loop_
_entity_poly.entity_id
_entity_poly.type
_entity_poly.pdbx_seq_one_letter_code
_entity_poly.pdbx_strand_id
1 'polypeptide(L)'
;AAATAMPDREVWHLAGDGGFAMMSQELLTLARYNMHVLTVVFTNETLGFIEAEQRDESNQPLSGVIIPDNDWAKVAEGMNMKAF
;
A
#
# COMPACT_ATOMS: atom_id res chain seq x y z
N ALA A 1 0.42 -11.34 -9.89
CA ALA A 1 0.90 -11.89 -11.17
C ALA A 1 2.42 -12.03 -11.24
N ALA A 2 3.22 -11.02 -10.86
CA ALA A 2 4.69 -11.12 -10.96
C ALA A 2 5.27 -12.34 -10.20
N ALA A 3 4.91 -12.52 -8.93
CA ALA A 3 5.41 -13.63 -8.10
C ALA A 3 4.96 -15.01 -8.57
N THR A 4 3.80 -15.11 -9.24
CA THR A 4 3.34 -16.37 -9.84
C THR A 4 4.02 -16.66 -11.18
N ALA A 5 4.36 -15.62 -11.94
CA ALA A 5 5.01 -15.75 -13.25
C ALA A 5 6.52 -16.00 -13.15
N MET A 6 7.16 -15.51 -12.08
CA MET A 6 8.60 -15.60 -11.84
C MET A 6 8.87 -16.12 -10.42
N PRO A 7 8.52 -17.39 -10.11
CA PRO A 7 8.56 -17.92 -8.74
C PRO A 7 9.96 -17.94 -8.12
N ASP A 8 11.01 -18.00 -8.94
CA ASP A 8 12.40 -18.03 -8.49
C ASP A 8 13.01 -16.63 -8.27
N ARG A 9 12.23 -15.56 -8.50
CA ARG A 9 12.69 -14.18 -8.32
C ARG A 9 12.00 -13.54 -7.13
N GLU A 10 12.76 -12.78 -6.36
CA GLU A 10 12.16 -11.88 -5.37
C GLU A 10 11.25 -10.85 -6.05
N VAL A 11 10.07 -10.67 -5.47
CA VAL A 11 9.10 -9.66 -5.88
C VAL A 11 8.88 -8.70 -4.73
N TRP A 12 9.13 -7.44 -5.01
CA TRP A 12 8.95 -6.33 -4.09
C TRP A 12 7.73 -5.53 -4.54
N HIS A 13 6.80 -5.31 -3.63
CA HIS A 13 5.63 -4.47 -3.82
C HIS A 13 5.85 -3.15 -3.07
N LEU A 14 6.03 -2.07 -3.83
CA LEU A 14 6.26 -0.73 -3.30
C LEU A 14 4.96 0.05 -3.48
N ALA A 15 4.32 0.45 -2.39
CA ALA A 15 3.03 1.12 -2.43
C ALA A 15 2.99 2.34 -1.51
N GLY A 16 2.29 3.40 -1.92
CA GLY A 16 1.84 4.43 -0.98
C GLY A 16 0.69 3.90 -0.12
N ASP A 17 0.51 4.47 1.07
CA ASP A 17 -0.59 4.21 2.00
C ASP A 17 -1.98 4.26 1.33
N GLY A 18 -2.25 5.23 0.46
CA GLY A 18 -3.52 5.33 -0.26
C GLY A 18 -3.76 4.17 -1.22
N GLY A 19 -2.73 3.77 -1.98
CA GLY A 19 -2.83 2.61 -2.87
C GLY A 19 -2.95 1.30 -2.09
N PHE A 20 -2.23 1.19 -0.97
CA PHE A 20 -2.30 0.04 -0.08
C PHE A 20 -3.68 -0.07 0.59
N ALA A 21 -4.26 1.03 1.04
CA ALA A 21 -5.59 1.07 1.64
C ALA A 21 -6.68 0.48 0.72
N MET A 22 -6.59 0.71 -0.59
CA MET A 22 -7.55 0.19 -1.58
C MET A 22 -7.49 -1.34 -1.74
N MET A 23 -6.31 -1.94 -1.56
CA MET A 23 -6.02 -3.32 -1.96
C MET A 23 -5.39 -4.19 -0.87
N SER A 24 -5.33 -3.70 0.38
CA SER A 24 -4.72 -4.40 1.52
C SER A 24 -5.26 -5.83 1.71
N GLN A 25 -6.53 -6.09 1.40
CA GLN A 25 -7.14 -7.42 1.47
C GLN A 25 -6.43 -8.50 0.63
N GLU A 26 -5.65 -8.13 -0.39
CA GLU A 26 -4.86 -9.08 -1.19
C GLU A 26 -3.73 -9.74 -0.38
N LEU A 27 -3.40 -9.21 0.80
CA LEU A 27 -2.52 -9.90 1.75
C LEU A 27 -3.07 -11.29 2.13
N LEU A 28 -4.40 -11.47 2.19
CA LEU A 28 -5.00 -12.79 2.43
C LEU A 28 -4.68 -13.78 1.30
N THR A 29 -4.61 -13.30 0.05
CA THR A 29 -4.18 -14.10 -1.09
C THR A 29 -2.73 -14.53 -0.91
N LEU A 30 -1.84 -13.60 -0.54
CA LEU A 30 -0.43 -13.91 -0.29
C LEU A 30 -0.27 -14.95 0.83
N ALA A 31 -0.99 -14.77 1.94
CA ALA A 31 -0.98 -15.71 3.07
C ALA A 31 -1.50 -17.10 2.66
N ARG A 32 -2.65 -17.16 1.98
CA ARG A 32 -3.28 -18.42 1.56
C ARG A 32 -2.39 -19.27 0.67
N TYR A 33 -1.67 -18.64 -0.25
CA TYR A 33 -0.79 -19.32 -1.20
C TYR A 33 0.67 -19.36 -0.74
N ASN A 34 0.96 -18.91 0.49
CA ASN A 34 2.31 -18.83 1.05
C ASN A 34 3.29 -18.13 0.09
N MET A 35 2.84 -17.04 -0.53
CA MET A 35 3.62 -16.32 -1.53
C MET A 35 4.64 -15.41 -0.86
N HIS A 36 5.89 -15.50 -1.32
CA HIS A 36 6.98 -14.69 -0.78
C HIS A 36 7.08 -13.34 -1.51
N VAL A 37 6.28 -12.36 -1.08
CA VAL A 37 6.31 -10.98 -1.59
C VAL A 37 6.64 -10.02 -0.45
N LEU A 38 7.71 -9.25 -0.60
CA LEU A 38 8.03 -8.17 0.35
C LEU A 38 7.20 -6.94 -0.01
N THR A 39 6.32 -6.51 0.89
CA THR A 39 5.54 -5.28 0.71
C THR A 39 6.12 -4.16 1.56
N VAL A 40 6.39 -3.01 0.94
CA VAL A 40 6.85 -1.79 1.61
C VAL A 40 5.78 -0.73 1.40
N VAL A 41 5.21 -0.23 2.49
CA VAL A 41 4.21 0.84 2.48
C VAL A 41 4.88 2.15 2.86
N PHE A 42 4.84 3.12 1.95
CA PHE A 42 5.27 4.49 2.20
C PHE A 42 4.05 5.28 2.67
N THR A 43 4.08 5.72 3.93
CA THR A 43 2.98 6.49 4.52
C THR A 43 3.33 7.96 4.58
N ASN A 44 2.41 8.80 4.10
CA ASN A 44 2.48 10.25 4.22
C ASN A 44 1.10 10.87 4.52
N GLU A 45 0.11 10.04 4.87
CA GLU A 45 -1.23 10.43 5.32
C GLU A 45 -2.02 11.20 4.25
N THR A 46 -1.69 11.00 2.97
CA THR A 46 -2.33 11.72 1.87
C THR A 46 -2.28 10.98 0.53
N LEU A 47 -3.23 11.28 -0.35
CA LEU A 47 -3.11 10.99 -1.78
C LEU A 47 -2.12 11.97 -2.43
N GLY A 48 -0.83 11.78 -2.14
CA GLY A 48 0.21 12.81 -2.36
C GLY A 48 0.30 13.36 -3.78
N PHE A 49 0.03 12.55 -4.81
CA PHE A 49 0.00 13.04 -6.19
C PHE A 49 -1.18 13.97 -6.46
N ILE A 50 -2.35 13.68 -5.88
CA ILE A 50 -3.55 14.53 -6.00
C ILE A 50 -3.39 15.78 -5.14
N GLU A 51 -2.80 15.66 -3.96
CA GLU A 51 -2.49 16.82 -3.11
C GLU A 51 -1.54 17.78 -3.82
N ALA A 52 -0.47 17.27 -4.45
CA ALA A 52 0.48 18.07 -5.20
C ALA A 52 -0.21 18.83 -6.34
N GLU A 53 -1.06 18.16 -7.11
CA GLU A 53 -1.86 18.83 -8.16
C GLU A 53 -2.77 19.92 -7.60
N GLN A 54 -3.51 19.62 -6.51
CA GLN A 54 -4.43 20.58 -5.90
C GLN A 54 -3.68 21.80 -5.36
N ARG A 55 -2.58 21.60 -4.62
CA ARG A 55 -1.86 22.68 -3.94
C ARG A 55 -0.88 23.41 -4.87
N ASP A 56 -0.01 22.66 -5.52
CA ASP A 56 1.19 23.20 -6.16
C ASP A 56 0.92 23.63 -7.61
N GLU A 57 0.04 22.93 -8.33
CA GLU A 57 -0.25 23.21 -9.74
C GLU A 57 -1.50 24.06 -9.93
N SER A 58 -2.58 23.76 -9.21
CA SER A 58 -3.90 24.36 -9.44
C SER A 58 -4.35 25.37 -8.37
N ASN A 59 -3.57 25.52 -7.28
CA ASN A 59 -3.85 26.39 -6.12
C ASN A 59 -5.29 26.26 -5.60
N GLN A 60 -5.83 25.05 -5.64
CA GLN A 60 -7.15 24.66 -5.17
C GLN A 60 -7.12 24.32 -3.67
N PRO A 61 -8.26 24.46 -2.97
CA PRO A 61 -8.39 23.91 -1.62
C PRO A 61 -8.18 22.40 -1.63
N LEU A 62 -7.54 21.88 -0.58
CA LEU A 62 -7.41 20.44 -0.39
C LEU A 62 -8.78 19.79 -0.17
N SER A 63 -9.09 18.77 -0.96
CA SER A 63 -10.36 18.05 -0.88
C SER A 63 -10.18 16.57 -1.20
N GLY A 64 -10.61 15.71 -0.28
CA GLY A 64 -10.63 14.26 -0.46
C GLY A 64 -9.26 13.58 -0.52
N VAL A 65 -8.18 14.28 -0.14
CA VAL A 65 -6.82 13.74 -0.21
C VAL A 65 -6.29 13.21 1.12
N ILE A 66 -6.87 13.61 2.25
CA ILE A 66 -6.38 13.24 3.58
C ILE A 66 -6.67 11.76 3.86
N ILE A 67 -5.64 11.02 4.26
CA ILE A 67 -5.73 9.64 4.74
C ILE A 67 -5.44 9.65 6.23
N PRO A 68 -6.33 9.12 7.08
CA PRO A 68 -6.05 8.99 8.50
C PRO A 68 -4.79 8.16 8.75
N ASP A 69 -3.97 8.59 9.71
CA ASP A 69 -2.85 7.78 10.20
C ASP A 69 -3.33 6.39 10.62
N ASN A 70 -2.57 5.36 10.24
CA ASN A 70 -2.96 3.97 10.40
C ASN A 70 -1.76 3.06 10.60
N ASP A 71 -1.91 2.09 11.51
CA ASP A 71 -0.90 1.06 11.74
C ASP A 71 -1.03 -0.04 10.67
N TRP A 72 -0.34 0.16 9.56
CA TRP A 72 -0.32 -0.78 8.44
C TRP A 72 0.30 -2.14 8.81
N ALA A 73 1.22 -2.17 9.78
CA ALA A 73 1.77 -3.42 10.30
C ALA A 73 0.69 -4.21 11.03
N LYS A 74 -0.12 -3.57 11.88
CA LYS A 74 -1.26 -4.19 12.55
C LYS A 74 -2.29 -4.74 11.57
N VAL A 75 -2.58 -3.99 10.50
CA VAL A 75 -3.47 -4.47 9.42
C VAL A 75 -2.92 -5.75 8.79
N ALA A 76 -1.63 -5.77 8.46
CA ALA A 76 -0.99 -6.91 7.85
C ALA A 76 -0.94 -8.14 8.78
N GLU A 77 -0.65 -7.94 10.08
CA GLU A 77 -0.75 -8.98 11.11
C GLU A 77 -2.15 -9.59 11.17
N GLY A 78 -3.19 -8.74 11.13
CA GLY A 78 -4.59 -9.18 11.09
C GLY A 78 -4.95 -10.00 9.84
N MET A 79 -4.14 -9.90 8.78
CA MET A 79 -4.28 -10.65 7.54
C MET A 79 -3.33 -11.85 7.44
N ASN A 80 -2.78 -12.30 8.57
CA ASN A 80 -1.87 -13.45 8.70
C ASN A 80 -0.50 -13.23 8.02
N MET A 81 -0.07 -11.98 7.88
CA MET A 81 1.27 -11.66 7.39
C MET A 81 2.20 -11.31 8.56
N LYS A 82 3.50 -11.57 8.40
CA LYS A 82 4.52 -11.01 9.28
C LYS A 82 4.77 -9.55 8.90
N ALA A 83 4.65 -8.63 9.84
CA ALA A 83 4.88 -7.21 9.64
C ALA A 83 5.62 -6.57 10.82
N PHE A 84 6.14 -5.36 10.62
CA PHE A 84 6.86 -4.55 11.60
C PHE A 84 6.80 -3.08 11.23
#